data_AF-A0A3A0D8F6-F1
#
_entry.id   AF-A0A3A0D8F6-F1
#
_cell.length_a   1.000
_cell.length_b   1.000
_cell.length_c   1.000
_cell.angle_alpha   90.00
_cell.angle_beta   90.00
_cell.angle_gamma   90.00
#
_symmetry.space_group_name_H-M   'P 1'
#
loop_
_entity.id
_entity.type
_entity.pdbx_description
1 polymer ?
#
loop_
_entity_poly.entity_id
_entity_poly.type
_entity_poly.pdbx_seq_one_letter_code
_entity_poly.pdbx_strand_id
1 'polypeptide(L)'
;MKKPLTFLLLFFLVAGAVFAGDKARHEAARKGKKPGFDKTAVAPPFTQTKFHQVGNLWLAVTNFGMFGNEGNRPSCEFPANSNIDYLFSGAIWIGAIVDRPDGTGVDTLVSHGYDGWQPSWYELFPGFAEADSIVERTTRPNTPNYDSLAVSEQDYVAVYTDTNTAFGSLIF
;
A
#
# COMPACT_ATOMS: atom_id res chain seq x y z
N MET A 1 5.50 36.80 -65.10
CA MET A 1 5.94 36.72 -63.69
C MET A 1 4.75 36.82 -62.76
N LYS A 2 4.38 35.74 -62.05
CA LYS A 2 3.26 35.70 -61.09
C LYS A 2 3.84 35.62 -59.65
N LYS A 3 3.26 36.37 -58.71
CA LYS A 3 3.70 36.54 -57.30
C LYS A 3 3.44 35.26 -56.46
N PRO A 4 4.23 34.96 -55.42
CA PRO A 4 3.96 33.85 -54.51
C PRO A 4 2.90 34.23 -53.46
N LEU A 5 2.06 33.24 -53.15
CA LEU A 5 0.91 33.29 -52.25
C LEU A 5 1.36 33.00 -50.80
N THR A 6 1.08 33.93 -49.89
CA THR A 6 1.31 33.82 -48.44
C THR A 6 0.23 32.96 -47.80
N PHE A 7 0.58 31.86 -47.12
CA PHE A 7 -0.31 31.14 -46.21
C PHE A 7 0.51 30.42 -45.13
N LEU A 8 0.76 31.08 -43.99
CA LEU A 8 1.18 30.38 -42.76
C LEU A 8 1.01 31.30 -41.54
N LEU A 9 -0.21 31.46 -41.00
CA LEU A 9 -0.35 32.08 -39.67
C LEU A 9 -1.71 31.79 -38.98
N LEU A 10 -2.16 30.54 -38.92
CA LEU A 10 -3.38 30.20 -38.14
C LEU A 10 -3.22 29.05 -37.14
N PHE A 11 -2.09 28.34 -37.11
CA PHE A 11 -1.94 27.15 -36.25
C PHE A 11 -1.41 27.43 -34.83
N PHE A 12 -0.83 28.62 -34.57
CA PHE A 12 -0.20 28.93 -33.28
C PHE A 12 -1.17 29.53 -32.23
N LEU A 13 -2.32 30.08 -32.62
CA LEU A 13 -3.26 30.71 -31.68
C LEU A 13 -4.18 29.69 -30.96
N VAL A 14 -4.49 28.56 -31.60
CA VAL A 14 -5.39 27.54 -31.01
C VAL A 14 -4.68 26.73 -29.92
N ALA A 15 -3.38 26.43 -30.09
CA ALA A 15 -2.61 25.73 -29.06
C ALA A 15 -2.44 26.56 -27.77
N GLY A 16 -2.16 27.87 -27.90
CA GLY A 16 -1.95 28.74 -26.74
C GLY A 16 -3.18 28.91 -25.84
N ALA A 17 -4.38 28.92 -26.41
CA ALA A 17 -5.63 29.05 -25.65
C ALA A 17 -5.97 27.79 -24.83
N VAL A 18 -5.65 26.60 -25.35
CA VAL A 18 -5.89 25.32 -24.66
C VAL A 18 -4.97 25.18 -23.44
N PHE A 19 -3.68 25.47 -23.58
CA PHE A 19 -2.73 25.36 -22.47
C PHE A 19 -2.93 26.42 -21.37
N ALA A 20 -3.49 27.59 -21.69
CA ALA A 20 -3.79 28.62 -20.70
C ALA A 20 -5.03 28.25 -19.85
N GLY A 21 -6.05 27.63 -20.45
CA GLY A 21 -7.26 27.20 -19.76
C GLY A 21 -7.03 26.09 -18.73
N ASP A 22 -6.16 25.14 -19.04
CA ASP A 22 -5.81 24.04 -18.12
C ASP A 22 -5.04 24.55 -16.89
N LYS A 23 -4.07 25.46 -17.09
CA LYS A 23 -3.33 26.06 -15.97
C LYS A 23 -4.26 26.84 -15.04
N ALA A 24 -5.17 27.66 -15.58
CA ALA A 24 -6.12 28.42 -14.80
C ALA A 24 -7.11 27.52 -14.04
N ARG A 25 -7.56 26.41 -14.65
CA ARG A 25 -8.42 25.41 -13.98
C ARG A 25 -7.69 24.66 -12.86
N HIS A 26 -6.46 24.24 -13.07
CA HIS A 26 -5.63 23.59 -12.04
C HIS A 26 -5.35 24.54 -10.87
N GLU A 27 -5.13 25.82 -11.15
CA GLU A 27 -4.84 26.82 -10.12
C GLU A 27 -6.10 27.23 -9.32
N ALA A 28 -7.26 27.29 -9.97
CA ALA A 28 -8.56 27.48 -9.31
C ALA A 28 -8.95 26.26 -8.45
N ALA A 29 -8.70 25.03 -8.94
CA ALA A 29 -8.93 23.80 -8.17
C ALA A 29 -8.01 23.72 -6.93
N ARG A 30 -6.77 24.23 -7.02
CA ARG A 30 -5.86 24.33 -5.89
C ARG A 30 -6.33 25.36 -4.84
N LYS A 31 -6.90 26.49 -5.27
CA LYS A 31 -7.44 27.53 -4.37
C LYS A 31 -8.74 27.15 -3.68
N GLY A 32 -9.50 26.19 -4.22
CA GLY A 32 -10.77 25.72 -3.66
C GLY A 32 -10.66 24.65 -2.57
N LYS A 33 -9.45 24.24 -2.18
CA LYS A 33 -9.27 23.26 -1.09
C LYS A 33 -9.68 23.93 0.22
N LYS A 34 -10.91 23.66 0.68
CA LYS A 34 -11.37 24.00 2.04
C LYS A 34 -10.25 23.58 3.01
N PRO A 35 -9.94 24.37 4.07
CA PRO A 35 -8.97 23.94 5.07
C PRO A 35 -9.43 22.57 5.54
N GLY A 36 -8.66 21.54 5.20
CA GLY A 36 -8.84 20.26 5.84
C GLY A 36 -8.66 20.53 7.32
N PHE A 37 -9.46 19.87 8.15
CA PHE A 37 -9.05 19.72 9.53
C PHE A 37 -7.65 19.08 9.47
N ASP A 38 -6.61 19.85 9.78
CA ASP A 38 -5.29 19.30 10.03
C ASP A 38 -5.47 18.43 11.27
N LYS A 39 -5.76 17.15 11.01
CA LYS A 39 -5.63 16.11 12.03
C LYS A 39 -4.22 16.30 12.56
N THR A 40 -4.10 16.50 13.87
CA THR A 40 -2.81 16.49 14.57
C THR A 40 -2.09 15.25 14.06
N ALA A 41 -1.01 15.42 13.31
CA ALA A 41 -0.41 14.33 12.56
C ALA A 41 0.15 13.32 13.56
N VAL A 42 -0.65 12.29 13.86
CA VAL A 42 -0.14 11.07 14.49
C VAL A 42 0.86 10.50 13.51
N ALA A 43 2.05 10.14 14.01
CA ALA A 43 3.09 9.56 13.17
C ALA A 43 2.53 8.37 12.36
N PRO A 44 2.97 8.15 11.11
CA PRO A 44 2.58 6.97 10.37
C PRO A 44 2.93 5.69 11.13
N PRO A 45 2.09 4.64 11.03
CA PRO A 45 2.44 3.33 11.57
C PRO A 45 3.78 2.90 10.96
N PHE A 46 4.56 2.15 11.73
CA PHE A 46 5.90 1.72 11.38
C PHE A 46 5.84 0.57 10.35
N THR A 47 5.34 0.89 9.15
CA THR A 47 5.12 -0.09 8.09
C THR A 47 6.43 -0.56 7.48
N GLN A 48 6.51 -1.85 7.21
CA GLN A 48 7.67 -2.52 6.66
C GLN A 48 7.27 -3.54 5.61
N THR A 49 8.16 -3.70 4.63
CA THR A 49 8.16 -4.82 3.70
C THR A 49 9.46 -5.59 3.89
N LYS A 50 9.34 -6.91 3.99
CA LYS A 50 10.45 -7.87 3.97
C LYS A 50 10.28 -8.81 2.79
N PHE A 51 11.34 -9.52 2.42
CA PHE A 51 11.34 -10.43 1.28
C PHE A 51 11.79 -11.81 1.73
N HIS A 52 10.88 -12.77 1.64
CA HIS A 52 11.25 -14.16 1.79
C HIS A 52 12.04 -14.56 0.53
N GLN A 53 13.33 -14.84 0.70
CA GLN A 53 14.27 -15.11 -0.38
C GLN A 53 15.13 -16.37 -0.12
N VAL A 54 14.66 -17.25 0.76
CA VAL A 54 15.28 -18.55 1.02
C VAL A 54 14.52 -19.65 0.26
N GLY A 55 15.25 -20.54 -0.40
CA GLY A 55 14.67 -21.57 -1.26
C GLY A 55 14.34 -21.06 -2.68
N ASN A 56 13.46 -21.78 -3.38
CA ASN A 56 13.17 -21.55 -4.80
C ASN A 56 11.89 -20.75 -5.06
N LEU A 57 11.18 -20.31 -4.01
CA LEU A 57 9.99 -19.49 -4.10
C LEU A 57 10.21 -18.21 -3.28
N TRP A 58 10.10 -17.05 -3.93
CA TRP A 58 10.31 -15.77 -3.27
C TRP A 58 9.02 -14.96 -3.14
N LEU A 59 8.85 -14.28 -2.01
CA LEU A 59 7.61 -13.56 -1.70
C LEU A 59 7.87 -12.31 -0.86
N ALA A 60 7.30 -11.17 -1.26
CA ALA A 60 7.21 -9.98 -0.42
C ALA A 60 6.16 -10.16 0.68
N VAL A 61 6.53 -9.79 1.91
CA VAL A 61 5.69 -9.88 3.12
C VAL A 61 5.64 -8.51 3.78
N THR A 62 4.46 -8.06 4.21
CA THR A 62 4.30 -6.78 4.90
C THR A 62 3.64 -6.90 6.27
N ASN A 63 3.91 -5.94 7.16
CA ASN A 63 3.21 -5.80 8.45
C ASN A 63 1.92 -4.97 8.35
N PHE A 64 1.40 -4.75 7.13
CA PHE A 64 0.11 -4.11 6.89
C PHE A 64 -0.84 -4.99 6.05
N GLY A 65 -0.59 -6.30 6.05
CA GLY A 65 -1.53 -7.33 5.61
C GLY A 65 -1.50 -7.62 4.11
N MET A 66 -0.46 -7.18 3.39
CA MET A 66 -0.25 -7.49 1.98
C MET A 66 0.89 -8.50 1.77
N PHE A 67 0.73 -9.32 0.72
CA PHE A 67 1.69 -10.30 0.24
C PHE A 67 1.85 -10.15 -1.27
N GLY A 68 3.10 -10.28 -1.74
CA GLY A 68 3.40 -10.00 -3.14
C GLY A 68 3.27 -8.53 -3.50
N ASN A 69 3.20 -8.21 -4.80
CA ASN A 69 3.14 -6.85 -5.30
C ASN A 69 2.69 -6.79 -6.78
N GLU A 70 2.10 -5.66 -7.17
CA GLU A 70 1.92 -5.25 -8.57
C GLU A 70 3.16 -4.51 -9.12
N GLY A 71 4.38 -5.05 -8.93
CA GLY A 71 5.60 -4.34 -9.34
C GLY A 71 6.93 -5.06 -9.09
N ASN A 72 8.00 -4.31 -8.85
CA ASN A 72 9.41 -4.78 -8.85
C ASN A 72 9.84 -5.53 -7.57
N ARG A 73 8.96 -6.36 -6.99
CA ARG A 73 9.19 -7.11 -5.75
C ARG A 73 8.71 -8.55 -5.97
N PRO A 74 9.37 -9.58 -5.40
CA PRO A 74 8.94 -10.96 -5.58
C PRO A 74 7.48 -11.16 -5.16
N SER A 75 6.68 -11.72 -6.06
CA SER A 75 5.25 -11.95 -5.87
C SER A 75 4.93 -13.40 -6.23
N CYS A 76 5.29 -14.31 -5.31
CA CYS A 76 5.38 -15.76 -5.56
C CYS A 76 6.27 -16.05 -6.78
N GLU A 77 7.47 -15.46 -6.78
CA GLU A 77 8.43 -15.64 -7.86
C GLU A 77 8.97 -17.08 -7.84
N PHE A 78 8.91 -17.77 -8.98
CA PHE A 78 9.39 -19.15 -9.11
C PHE A 78 9.85 -19.47 -10.54
N PRO A 79 11.04 -20.05 -10.77
CA PRO A 79 12.11 -20.28 -9.80
C PRO A 79 12.63 -18.96 -9.20
N ALA A 80 13.32 -19.06 -8.06
CA ALA A 80 13.96 -17.91 -7.41
C ALA A 80 14.86 -17.16 -8.40
N ASN A 81 14.79 -15.82 -8.38
CA ASN A 81 15.56 -14.93 -9.25
C ASN A 81 15.29 -15.09 -10.76
N SER A 82 14.11 -15.60 -11.14
CA SER A 82 13.66 -15.67 -12.54
C SER A 82 13.03 -14.37 -13.05
N ASN A 83 12.63 -13.47 -12.14
CA ASN A 83 11.74 -12.33 -12.42
C ASN A 83 10.39 -12.74 -13.03
N ILE A 84 9.94 -13.98 -12.76
CA ILE A 84 8.62 -14.47 -13.16
C ILE A 84 7.76 -14.64 -11.92
N ASP A 85 6.80 -13.74 -11.78
CA ASP A 85 5.84 -13.73 -10.67
C ASP A 85 4.55 -14.48 -11.02
N TYR A 86 4.00 -15.15 -10.01
CA TYR A 86 2.79 -15.98 -10.13
C TYR A 86 1.63 -15.49 -9.25
N LEU A 87 1.86 -14.46 -8.44
CA LEU A 87 0.84 -13.79 -7.64
C LEU A 87 0.71 -12.34 -8.13
N PHE A 88 -0.51 -11.91 -8.44
CA PHE A 88 -0.77 -10.50 -8.74
C PHE A 88 -0.69 -9.66 -7.45
N SER A 89 -1.49 -10.04 -6.45
CA SER A 89 -1.48 -9.48 -5.09
C SER A 89 -2.21 -10.44 -4.15
N GLY A 90 -1.74 -10.55 -2.92
CA GLY A 90 -2.37 -11.31 -1.85
C GLY A 90 -2.60 -10.44 -0.62
N ALA A 91 -3.64 -10.73 0.15
CA ALA A 91 -3.94 -9.99 1.36
C ALA A 91 -4.57 -10.87 2.45
N ILE A 92 -4.34 -10.51 3.71
CA ILE A 92 -5.02 -11.16 4.85
C ILE A 92 -6.39 -10.51 5.05
N TRP A 93 -7.39 -11.35 5.27
CA TRP A 93 -8.74 -10.97 5.67
C TRP A 93 -9.08 -11.76 6.94
N ILE A 94 -9.44 -11.07 8.01
CA ILE A 94 -9.75 -11.65 9.31
C ILE A 94 -11.21 -11.35 9.62
N GLY A 95 -12.05 -12.39 9.62
CA GLY A 95 -13.45 -12.29 10.01
C GLY A 95 -13.65 -12.62 11.48
N ALA A 96 -14.55 -11.89 12.15
CA ALA A 96 -14.96 -12.15 13.53
C ALA A 96 -16.48 -12.02 13.68
N ILE A 97 -17.03 -12.81 14.60
CA ILE A 97 -18.40 -12.62 15.11
C ILE A 97 -18.26 -11.93 16.46
N VAL A 98 -18.77 -10.71 16.57
CA VAL A 98 -18.63 -9.87 17.76
C VAL A 98 -20.00 -9.52 18.32
N ASP A 99 -20.13 -9.42 19.63
CA ASP A 99 -21.35 -8.88 20.23
C ASP A 99 -21.50 -7.41 19.86
N ARG A 100 -22.71 -7.00 19.49
CA ARG A 100 -22.98 -5.59 19.23
C ARG A 100 -22.87 -4.80 20.54
N PRO A 101 -22.26 -3.60 20.51
CA PRO A 101 -22.17 -2.75 21.70
C PRO A 101 -23.54 -2.37 22.30
N ASP A 102 -24.60 -2.39 21.49
CA ASP A 102 -25.98 -2.07 21.90
C ASP A 102 -26.75 -3.26 22.50
N GLY A 103 -26.14 -4.46 22.56
CA GLY A 103 -26.77 -5.66 23.10
C GLY A 103 -27.86 -6.29 22.21
N THR A 104 -28.01 -5.85 20.95
CA THR A 104 -29.06 -6.36 20.03
C THR A 104 -28.70 -7.69 19.35
N GLY A 105 -27.63 -8.34 19.81
CA GLY A 105 -27.16 -9.64 19.31
C GLY A 105 -25.72 -9.56 18.82
N VAL A 106 -25.40 -10.37 17.82
CA VAL A 106 -24.06 -10.47 17.23
C VAL A 106 -23.99 -9.77 15.87
N ASP A 107 -22.81 -9.28 15.53
CA ASP A 107 -22.44 -8.77 14.22
C ASP A 107 -21.28 -9.57 13.62
N THR A 108 -21.18 -9.55 12.30
CA THR A 108 -20.07 -10.18 11.57
C THR A 108 -19.22 -9.10 10.94
N LEU A 109 -18.01 -8.92 11.44
CA LEU A 109 -17.07 -7.92 10.97
C LEU A 109 -15.88 -8.58 10.28
N VAL A 110 -15.25 -7.87 9.36
CA VAL A 110 -14.05 -8.31 8.66
C VAL A 110 -13.06 -7.17 8.62
N SER A 111 -11.82 -7.46 9.00
CA SER A 111 -10.69 -6.55 8.89
C SER A 111 -9.75 -7.06 7.80
N HIS A 112 -9.34 -6.21 6.86
CA HIS A 112 -8.51 -6.64 5.73
C HIS A 112 -7.25 -5.81 5.52
N GLY A 113 -6.20 -6.47 5.03
CA GLY A 113 -4.99 -5.84 4.55
C GLY A 113 -5.22 -5.10 3.24
N TYR A 114 -5.89 -5.70 2.27
CA TYR A 114 -6.17 -5.07 0.97
C TYR A 114 -7.35 -5.75 0.29
N ASP A 115 -8.24 -4.96 -0.31
CA ASP A 115 -9.49 -5.45 -0.89
C ASP A 115 -9.43 -5.78 -2.40
N GLY A 116 -8.34 -5.38 -3.07
CA GLY A 116 -8.13 -5.62 -4.50
C GLY A 116 -8.68 -4.55 -5.45
N TRP A 117 -9.42 -3.54 -4.97
CA TRP A 117 -10.13 -2.59 -5.83
C TRP A 117 -10.04 -1.13 -5.37
N GLN A 118 -9.87 -0.89 -4.08
CA GLN A 118 -9.76 0.44 -3.49
C GLN A 118 -8.30 0.73 -3.14
N PRO A 119 -7.60 1.60 -3.89
CA PRO A 119 -6.25 1.98 -3.53
C PRO A 119 -6.32 2.83 -2.25
N SER A 120 -5.83 2.30 -1.13
CA SER A 120 -5.68 2.96 0.20
C SER A 120 -6.64 2.51 1.30
N TRP A 121 -7.46 1.47 1.12
CA TRP A 121 -8.27 0.91 2.21
C TRP A 121 -7.56 -0.29 2.84
N TYR A 122 -6.61 0.06 3.69
CA TYR A 122 -5.91 -0.85 4.58
C TYR A 122 -6.52 -0.68 5.97
N GLU A 123 -6.85 -1.78 6.63
CA GLU A 123 -7.37 -1.74 8.00
C GLU A 123 -6.34 -2.30 8.98
N LEU A 124 -5.50 -3.23 8.53
CA LEU A 124 -4.45 -3.85 9.33
C LEU A 124 -3.15 -3.04 9.28
N PHE A 125 -2.70 -2.56 10.43
CA PHE A 125 -1.44 -1.82 10.57
C PHE A 125 -0.60 -2.30 11.76
N PRO A 126 0.73 -2.12 11.73
CA PRO A 126 1.53 -2.25 12.93
C PRO A 126 1.29 -1.07 13.87
N GLY A 127 1.95 -1.08 15.03
CA GLY A 127 2.05 0.09 15.88
C GLY A 127 2.93 1.21 15.28
N PHE A 128 3.33 2.16 16.12
CA PHE A 128 4.03 3.39 15.71
C PHE A 128 5.52 3.39 16.06
N ALA A 129 5.99 2.39 16.81
CA ALA A 129 7.37 2.32 17.27
C ALA A 129 8.20 1.37 16.41
N GLU A 130 9.52 1.55 16.45
CA GLU A 130 10.46 0.61 15.81
C GLU A 130 10.33 -0.82 16.35
N ALA A 131 9.88 -0.96 17.60
CA ALA A 131 9.57 -2.25 18.21
C ALA A 131 8.40 -3.00 17.53
N ASP A 132 7.58 -2.31 16.73
CA ASP A 132 6.48 -2.90 15.94
C ASP A 132 6.94 -3.37 14.54
N SER A 133 8.27 -3.43 14.34
CA SER A 133 8.89 -3.98 13.12
C SER A 133 8.62 -5.47 12.94
N ILE A 134 8.77 -5.93 11.70
CA ILE A 134 8.74 -7.37 11.40
C ILE A 134 9.96 -8.02 12.04
N VAL A 135 9.71 -8.98 12.93
CA VAL A 135 10.76 -9.80 13.55
C VAL A 135 11.12 -10.92 12.58
N GLU A 136 12.39 -10.96 12.18
CA GLU A 136 12.94 -12.04 11.36
C GLU A 136 13.59 -13.09 12.26
N ARG A 137 13.38 -14.37 11.96
CA ARG A 137 14.03 -15.49 12.66
C ARG A 137 14.51 -16.53 11.66
N THR A 138 15.50 -17.33 12.04
CA THR A 138 15.98 -18.43 11.20
C THR A 138 16.44 -19.62 12.02
N THR A 139 16.23 -20.82 11.47
CA THR A 139 16.78 -22.07 12.02
C THR A 139 18.27 -22.25 11.75
N ARG A 140 18.88 -21.43 10.88
CA ARG A 140 20.29 -21.55 10.49
C ARG A 140 21.21 -21.12 11.63
N PRO A 141 22.07 -22.01 12.15
CA PRO A 141 23.03 -21.61 13.18
C PRO A 141 24.08 -20.64 12.60
N ASN A 142 24.60 -19.76 13.45
CA ASN A 142 25.67 -18.79 13.11
C ASN A 142 25.29 -17.68 12.12
N THR A 143 24.01 -17.47 11.84
CA THR A 143 23.54 -16.29 11.10
C THR A 143 22.96 -15.26 12.07
N PRO A 144 22.92 -13.97 11.69
CA PRO A 144 22.06 -13.00 12.37
C PRO A 144 20.63 -13.55 12.42
N ASN A 145 19.91 -13.29 13.51
CA ASN A 145 18.52 -13.71 13.72
C ASN A 145 18.30 -15.22 13.96
N TYR A 146 19.35 -16.00 14.24
CA TYR A 146 19.15 -17.37 14.74
C TYR A 146 18.28 -17.35 16.01
N ASP A 147 17.20 -18.12 16.00
CA ASP A 147 16.28 -18.24 17.13
C ASP A 147 15.89 -19.72 17.28
N SER A 148 15.99 -20.25 18.50
CA SER A 148 15.58 -21.63 18.81
C SER A 148 14.08 -21.88 18.61
N LEU A 149 13.27 -20.82 18.55
CA LEU A 149 11.83 -20.87 18.25
C LEU A 149 11.52 -20.72 16.76
N ALA A 150 12.52 -20.53 15.91
CA ALA A 150 12.31 -20.51 14.47
C ALA A 150 11.86 -21.88 13.96
N VAL A 151 10.91 -21.89 13.02
CA VAL A 151 10.35 -23.10 12.42
C VAL A 151 10.71 -23.25 10.94
N SER A 152 11.28 -22.22 10.32
CA SER A 152 11.81 -22.28 8.94
C SER A 152 13.18 -21.61 8.80
N GLU A 153 13.80 -21.77 7.63
CA GLU A 153 15.08 -21.09 7.33
C GLU A 153 14.94 -19.56 7.26
N GLN A 154 13.73 -19.02 7.11
CA GLN A 154 13.45 -17.59 7.15
C GLN A 154 11.99 -17.32 7.57
N ASP A 155 11.79 -17.07 8.85
CA ASP A 155 10.50 -16.70 9.42
C ASP A 155 10.34 -15.18 9.48
N TYR A 156 9.11 -14.71 9.26
CA TYR A 156 8.69 -13.36 9.56
C TYR A 156 7.51 -13.38 10.53
N VAL A 157 7.66 -12.68 11.65
CA VAL A 157 6.61 -12.46 12.64
C VAL A 157 6.24 -10.99 12.61
N ALA A 158 5.00 -10.71 12.24
CA ALA A 158 4.44 -9.37 12.20
C ALA A 158 3.20 -9.28 13.10
N VAL A 159 3.02 -8.13 13.73
CA VAL A 159 1.85 -7.82 14.54
C VAL A 159 0.97 -6.83 13.79
N TYR A 160 -0.32 -7.09 13.77
CA TYR A 160 -1.33 -6.29 13.09
C TYR A 160 -2.38 -5.85 14.10
N THR A 161 -2.89 -4.63 13.95
CA THR A 161 -4.07 -4.12 14.63
C THR A 161 -4.98 -3.42 13.62
N ASP A 162 -6.28 -3.61 13.79
CA ASP A 162 -7.36 -2.93 13.05
C ASP A 162 -7.99 -1.76 13.82
N THR A 163 -7.56 -1.56 15.06
CA THR A 163 -8.04 -0.48 15.94
C THR A 163 -7.26 0.83 15.76
N ASN A 164 -6.26 0.85 14.86
CA ASN A 164 -5.37 1.97 14.69
C ASN A 164 -6.03 3.09 13.86
N THR A 165 -6.84 3.91 14.52
CA THR A 165 -7.67 4.97 13.91
C THR A 165 -6.88 6.21 13.41
N ALA A 166 -5.55 6.21 13.56
CA ALA A 166 -4.70 7.29 13.06
C ALA A 166 -4.65 7.35 11.53
N PHE A 167 -4.83 6.21 10.84
CA PHE A 167 -4.68 6.09 9.37
C PHE A 167 -5.92 5.60 8.63
N GLY A 168 -6.93 5.08 9.33
CA GLY A 168 -8.26 4.80 8.78
C GLY A 168 -9.22 5.96 9.04
N SER A 169 -9.98 6.38 8.05
CA SER A 169 -11.18 7.19 8.27
C SER A 169 -12.04 6.56 9.37
N LEU A 170 -12.55 7.38 10.30
CA LEU A 170 -13.49 6.94 11.33
C LEU A 170 -14.61 6.12 10.68
N ILE A 171 -14.68 4.84 11.02
CA ILE A 171 -15.89 4.05 10.85
C ILE A 171 -16.03 3.18 12.10
N PHE A 172 -16.74 3.72 13.08
CA PHE A 172 -17.73 3.03 13.91
C PHE A 172 -18.80 4.07 14.24
#